data_AF-A0A345RP22-F1
#
_entry.id   AF-A0A345RP22-F1
#
_cell.length_a   1.000
_cell.length_b   1.000
_cell.length_c   1.000
_cell.angle_alpha   90.00
_cell.angle_beta   90.00
_cell.angle_gamma   90.00
#
_symmetry.space_group_name_H-M   'P 1'
#
loop_
_entity.id
_entity.type
_entity.pdbx_description
1 polymer ?
#
loop_
_entity_poly.entity_id
_entity_poly.type
_entity_poly.pdbx_seq_one_letter_code
_entity_poly.pdbx_strand_id
1 'polypeptide(L)'
;MRLILVMLLMLSGYAHAGCENIKDDDQRNYCKAKEGWGGCQNIKNDDMRNACKSEAEGSDSCGNIRDDDQRNLCKGKRGIDSCTNIHDDDLRNLCRAQQGRGGCQNIKNDDMRRDCRATTNG
;
A
#
# COMPACT_ATOMS: atom_id res chain seq x y z
N MET A 1 -29.24 20.74 18.75
CA MET A 1 -27.79 20.40 18.73
C MET A 1 -27.49 18.90 18.81
N ARG A 2 -28.48 17.98 18.81
CA ARG A 2 -28.23 16.51 18.77
C ARG A 2 -28.20 15.91 17.36
N LEU A 3 -28.71 16.63 16.35
CA LEU A 3 -28.79 16.14 14.96
C LEU A 3 -27.47 16.24 14.18
N ILE A 4 -26.53 17.09 14.63
CA ILE A 4 -25.23 17.27 13.94
C ILE A 4 -24.29 16.10 14.21
N LEU A 5 -24.38 15.48 15.40
CA LEU A 5 -23.54 14.33 15.77
C LEU A 5 -23.90 13.05 14.98
N VAL A 6 -25.14 12.90 14.51
CA VAL A 6 -25.57 11.71 13.74
C VAL A 6 -25.09 11.77 12.29
N MET A 7 -25.01 12.97 11.69
CA MET A 7 -24.51 13.12 10.31
C MET A 7 -23.00 12.87 10.17
N LEU A 8 -22.21 13.16 11.20
CA LEU A 8 -20.75 12.92 11.20
C LEU A 8 -20.38 11.42 11.24
N LEU A 9 -21.26 10.54 11.71
CA LEU A 9 -21.06 9.09 11.75
C LEU A 9 -21.38 8.38 10.43
N MET A 10 -22.00 9.07 9.46
CA MET A 10 -22.42 8.49 8.18
C MET A 10 -21.36 8.67 7.06
N LEU A 11 -20.31 9.44 7.30
CA LEU A 11 -19.22 9.65 6.34
C LEU A 11 -18.09 8.61 6.44
N SER A 12 -18.07 7.79 7.48
CA SER A 12 -17.05 6.74 7.69
C SER A 12 -17.39 5.39 7.03
N GLY A 13 -18.54 5.25 6.36
CA GLY A 13 -19.01 3.97 5.81
C GLY A 13 -18.63 3.66 4.35
N TYR A 14 -18.04 4.60 3.60
CA TYR A 14 -17.90 4.45 2.14
C TYR A 14 -16.63 3.73 1.66
N ALA A 15 -15.70 3.35 2.54
CA ALA A 15 -14.53 2.55 2.17
C ALA A 15 -14.79 1.02 2.25
N HIS A 16 -15.82 0.61 2.99
CA HIS A 16 -15.98 -0.76 3.49
C HIS A 16 -16.18 -1.86 2.41
N ALA A 17 -16.61 -1.50 1.20
CA ALA A 17 -16.98 -2.48 0.17
C ALA A 17 -15.81 -2.92 -0.73
N GLY A 18 -14.68 -2.20 -0.73
CA GLY A 18 -13.57 -2.46 -1.66
C GLY A 18 -12.81 -3.74 -1.32
N CYS A 19 -12.32 -3.86 -0.09
CA CYS A 19 -11.45 -4.95 0.31
C CYS A 19 -12.14 -6.32 0.37
N GLU A 20 -13.44 -6.39 0.66
CA GLU A 20 -14.14 -7.68 0.83
C GLU A 20 -14.24 -8.51 -0.47
N ASN A 21 -14.13 -7.86 -1.63
CA ASN A 21 -14.15 -8.53 -2.93
C ASN A 21 -12.80 -9.15 -3.32
N ILE A 22 -11.74 -8.93 -2.52
CA ILE A 22 -10.41 -9.49 -2.78
C ILE A 22 -10.37 -10.96 -2.37
N LYS A 23 -10.20 -11.84 -3.35
CA LYS A 23 -10.18 -13.31 -3.15
C LYS A 23 -8.97 -13.79 -2.35
N ASP A 24 -7.80 -13.18 -2.57
CA ASP A 24 -6.59 -13.52 -1.84
C ASP A 24 -6.66 -12.98 -0.42
N ASP A 25 -6.50 -13.86 0.57
CA ASP A 25 -6.65 -13.51 1.99
C ASP A 25 -5.58 -12.52 2.45
N ASP A 26 -4.34 -12.67 1.98
CA ASP A 26 -3.23 -11.82 2.38
C ASP A 26 -3.41 -10.40 1.82
N GLN A 27 -3.76 -10.28 0.53
CA GLN A 27 -4.10 -9.01 -0.10
C GLN A 27 -5.33 -8.36 0.53
N ARG A 28 -6.36 -9.14 0.87
CA ARG A 28 -7.56 -8.64 1.55
C ARG A 28 -7.21 -8.07 2.92
N ASN A 29 -6.43 -8.80 3.72
CA ASN A 29 -5.99 -8.32 5.03
C ASN A 29 -5.10 -7.08 4.93
N TYR A 30 -4.20 -7.03 3.94
CA TYR A 30 -3.39 -5.85 3.64
C TYR A 30 -4.26 -4.63 3.34
N CYS A 31 -5.26 -4.78 2.46
CA CYS A 31 -6.21 -3.72 2.12
C CYS A 31 -6.96 -3.21 3.37
N LYS A 32 -7.53 -4.12 4.18
CA LYS A 32 -8.24 -3.75 5.42
C LYS A 32 -7.35 -3.02 6.42
N ALA A 33 -6.08 -3.41 6.53
CA ALA A 33 -5.12 -2.72 7.40
C ALA A 33 -4.84 -1.30 6.91
N LYS A 34 -4.65 -1.10 5.60
CA LYS A 34 -4.46 0.23 5.01
C LYS A 34 -5.68 1.15 5.17
N GLU A 35 -6.88 0.60 5.24
CA GLU A 35 -8.11 1.33 5.55
C GLU A 35 -8.35 1.59 7.05
N GLY A 36 -7.51 1.04 7.93
CA GLY A 36 -7.51 1.36 9.37
C GLY A 36 -8.46 0.52 10.23
N TRP A 37 -8.99 -0.60 9.72
CA TRP A 37 -9.93 -1.46 10.48
C TRP A 37 -9.57 -2.95 10.48
N GLY A 38 -8.51 -3.35 9.76
CA GLY A 38 -7.86 -4.65 9.85
C GLY A 38 -6.54 -4.58 10.63
N GLY A 39 -5.76 -5.67 10.56
CA GLY A 39 -4.40 -5.67 11.09
C GLY A 39 -3.50 -6.61 10.31
N CYS A 40 -2.21 -6.28 10.27
CA CYS A 40 -1.24 -6.98 9.43
C CYS A 40 -0.92 -8.40 9.95
N GLN A 41 -1.27 -8.73 11.19
CA GLN A 41 -1.02 -10.04 11.81
C GLN A 41 -1.67 -11.23 11.08
N ASN A 42 -2.75 -10.99 10.33
CA ASN A 42 -3.47 -12.04 9.61
C ASN A 42 -2.85 -12.38 8.25
N ILE A 43 -1.83 -11.64 7.82
CA ILE A 43 -1.12 -11.87 6.56
C ILE A 43 -0.10 -12.99 6.75
N LYS A 44 -0.25 -14.09 6.01
CA LYS A 44 0.60 -15.28 6.10
C LYS A 44 1.94 -15.06 5.43
N ASN A 45 1.97 -14.40 4.28
CA ASN A 45 3.21 -14.02 3.61
C ASN A 45 4.02 -13.03 4.48
N ASP A 46 5.21 -13.44 4.91
CA ASP A 46 6.07 -12.65 5.81
C ASP A 46 6.45 -11.28 5.24
N ASP A 47 6.81 -11.24 3.96
CA ASP A 47 7.26 -10.01 3.30
C ASP A 47 6.10 -9.03 3.14
N MET A 48 4.93 -9.52 2.70
CA MET A 48 3.71 -8.73 2.62
C MET A 48 3.27 -8.23 4.01
N ARG A 49 3.40 -9.06 5.05
CA ARG A 49 3.09 -8.67 6.42
C ARG A 49 4.01 -7.55 6.91
N ASN A 50 5.30 -7.66 6.67
CA ASN A 50 6.28 -6.65 7.07
C ASN A 50 6.09 -5.33 6.31
N ALA A 51 5.75 -5.40 5.01
CA ALA A 51 5.36 -4.24 4.23
C ALA A 51 4.08 -3.59 4.80
N CYS A 52 3.06 -4.39 5.10
CA CYS A 52 1.81 -3.91 5.71
C CYS A 52 2.07 -3.18 7.03
N LYS A 53 2.83 -3.79 7.97
CA LYS A 53 3.14 -3.17 9.26
C LYS A 53 3.84 -1.83 9.08
N SER A 54 4.73 -1.76 8.10
CA SER A 54 5.45 -0.52 7.81
C SER A 54 4.56 0.55 7.20
N GLU A 55 3.59 0.17 6.37
CA GLU A 55 2.76 1.12 5.62
C GLU A 55 1.45 1.51 6.33
N ALA A 56 0.86 0.62 7.11
CA ALA A 56 -0.43 0.81 7.79
C ALA A 56 -0.27 1.09 9.29
N GLU A 57 0.70 0.43 9.94
CA GLU A 57 0.93 0.54 11.39
C GLU A 57 2.12 1.44 11.73
N GLY A 58 2.85 1.94 10.73
CA GLY A 58 3.98 2.86 10.89
C GLY A 58 5.27 2.23 11.44
N SER A 59 5.33 0.91 11.61
CA SER A 59 6.51 0.23 12.16
C SER A 59 7.74 0.33 11.25
N ASP A 60 8.96 0.19 11.77
CA ASP A 60 10.17 0.09 10.94
C ASP A 60 10.41 -1.37 10.49
N SER A 61 9.41 -1.99 9.87
CA SER A 61 9.46 -3.42 9.51
C SER A 61 9.99 -3.70 8.11
N CYS A 62 10.28 -2.68 7.28
CA CYS A 62 10.82 -2.87 5.93
C CYS A 62 12.12 -3.70 5.95
N GLY A 63 12.96 -3.55 6.98
CA GLY A 63 14.21 -4.31 7.12
C GLY A 63 14.04 -5.84 7.23
N ASN A 64 12.85 -6.31 7.59
CA ASN A 64 12.55 -7.74 7.74
C ASN A 64 12.03 -8.39 6.44
N ILE A 65 11.88 -7.61 5.36
CA ILE A 65 11.47 -8.11 4.05
C ILE A 65 12.66 -8.82 3.39
N ARG A 66 12.48 -10.11 3.07
CA ARG A 66 13.52 -10.95 2.48
C ARG A 66 13.77 -10.60 1.02
N ASP A 67 12.71 -10.38 0.24
CA ASP A 67 12.82 -9.92 -1.14
C ASP A 67 13.43 -8.51 -1.22
N ASP A 68 14.55 -8.38 -1.93
CA ASP A 68 15.33 -7.15 -2.00
C ASP A 68 14.56 -5.99 -2.64
N ASP A 69 13.82 -6.27 -3.71
CA ASP A 69 13.05 -5.26 -4.44
C ASP A 69 11.85 -4.79 -3.63
N GLN A 70 11.13 -5.70 -2.98
CA GLN A 70 10.03 -5.35 -2.07
C GLN A 70 10.53 -4.59 -0.84
N ARG A 71 11.70 -4.94 -0.30
CA ARG A 71 12.32 -4.22 0.81
C ARG A 71 12.66 -2.78 0.41
N ASN A 72 13.29 -2.61 -0.75
CA ASN A 72 13.67 -1.30 -1.25
C ASN A 72 12.44 -0.46 -1.66
N LEU A 73 11.40 -1.08 -2.22
CA LEU A 73 10.11 -0.43 -2.46
C LEU A 73 9.48 0.06 -1.15
N CYS A 74 9.44 -0.77 -0.11
CA CYS A 74 8.91 -0.40 1.21
C CYS A 74 9.64 0.82 1.80
N LYS A 75 10.99 0.80 1.78
CA LYS A 75 11.81 1.94 2.22
C LYS A 75 11.57 3.18 1.36
N GLY A 76 11.45 2.99 0.05
CA GLY A 76 11.20 4.06 -0.92
C GLY A 76 9.85 4.76 -0.70
N LYS A 77 8.76 4.00 -0.51
CA LYS A 77 7.44 4.56 -0.19
C LYS A 77 7.44 5.40 1.09
N ARG A 78 8.27 5.02 2.07
CA ARG A 78 8.44 5.77 3.33
C ARG A 78 9.41 6.95 3.23
N GLY A 79 10.04 7.17 2.07
CA GLY A 79 11.05 8.21 1.89
C GLY A 79 12.36 7.95 2.64
N ILE A 80 12.59 6.72 3.12
CA ILE A 80 13.81 6.33 3.86
C ILE A 80 14.97 6.11 2.89
N ASP A 81 14.69 5.61 1.70
CA ASP A 81 15.69 5.34 0.66
C ASP A 81 15.19 5.82 -0.72
N SER A 82 16.13 5.91 -1.65
CA SER A 82 15.84 6.13 -3.06
C SER A 82 15.40 4.84 -3.76
N CYS A 83 14.64 4.97 -4.85
CA CYS A 83 14.19 3.84 -5.65
C CYS A 83 15.31 3.21 -6.52
N THR A 84 16.59 3.52 -6.30
CA THR A 84 17.68 3.11 -7.21
C THR A 84 18.07 1.64 -7.05
N ASN A 85 17.88 1.08 -5.86
CA ASN A 85 18.27 -0.29 -5.52
C ASN A 85 17.18 -1.33 -5.88
N ILE A 86 16.12 -0.92 -6.59
CA ILE A 86 15.07 -1.81 -7.06
C ILE A 86 15.45 -2.28 -8.47
N HIS A 87 15.68 -3.58 -8.63
CA HIS A 87 16.09 -4.20 -9.87
C HIS A 87 14.92 -4.38 -10.84
N ASP A 88 13.76 -4.80 -10.36
CA ASP A 88 12.53 -4.85 -11.15
C ASP A 88 12.13 -3.45 -11.66
N ASP A 89 12.01 -3.32 -12.98
CA ASP A 89 11.73 -2.05 -13.64
C ASP A 89 10.35 -1.50 -13.26
N ASP A 90 9.34 -2.35 -13.13
CA ASP A 90 7.96 -1.96 -12.86
C ASP A 90 7.84 -1.47 -11.40
N LEU A 91 8.41 -2.21 -10.44
CA LEU A 91 8.48 -1.82 -9.03
C LEU A 91 9.29 -0.53 -8.85
N ARG A 92 10.40 -0.38 -9.59
CA ARG A 92 11.21 0.85 -9.56
C ARG A 92 10.42 2.06 -10.07
N ASN A 93 9.68 1.88 -11.17
CA ASN A 93 8.85 2.93 -11.74
C ASN A 93 7.67 3.29 -10.82
N LEU A 94 7.04 2.29 -10.19
CA LEU A 94 6.02 2.49 -9.16
C LEU A 94 6.56 3.32 -7.99
N CYS A 95 7.71 2.93 -7.43
CA CYS A 95 8.37 3.66 -6.36
C CYS A 95 8.64 5.13 -6.73
N ARG A 96 9.19 5.37 -7.94
CA ARG A 96 9.49 6.72 -8.42
C ARG A 96 8.23 7.55 -8.60
N ALA A 97 7.16 6.98 -9.13
CA ALA A 97 5.88 7.67 -9.26
C ALA A 97 5.31 8.05 -7.90
N GLN A 98 5.37 7.15 -6.91
CA GLN A 98 4.91 7.41 -5.54
C GLN A 98 5.75 8.47 -4.81
N GLN A 99 7.03 8.61 -5.17
CA GLN A 99 7.89 9.71 -4.71
C GLN A 99 7.74 11.01 -5.53
N GLY A 100 6.85 11.07 -6.53
CA GLY A 100 6.68 12.23 -7.41
C GLY A 100 7.84 12.47 -8.39
N ARG A 101 8.69 11.46 -8.63
CA ARG A 101 9.90 11.53 -9.49
C ARG A 101 9.72 10.82 -10.84
N GLY A 102 8.50 10.55 -11.25
CA GLY A 102 8.16 9.80 -12.47
C GLY A 102 6.66 9.71 -12.68
N GLY A 103 6.23 8.86 -13.62
CA GLY A 103 4.82 8.59 -13.87
C GLY A 103 4.55 7.12 -14.20
N CYS A 104 3.29 6.72 -14.13
CA CYS A 104 2.86 5.33 -14.24
C CYS A 104 2.95 4.74 -15.67
N GLN A 105 3.26 5.55 -16.68
CA GLN A 105 3.30 5.13 -18.10
C GLN A 105 4.35 4.07 -18.42
N ASN A 106 5.44 4.01 -17.64
CA ASN A 106 6.56 3.09 -17.88
C ASN A 106 6.39 1.74 -17.16
N ILE A 107 5.28 1.55 -16.43
CA ILE A 107 4.94 0.27 -15.79
C ILE A 107 4.29 -0.62 -16.85
N LYS A 108 4.88 -1.79 -17.09
CA LYS A 108 4.43 -2.78 -18.09
C LYS A 108 3.28 -3.62 -17.55
N ASN A 109 3.34 -4.01 -16.28
CA ASN A 109 2.27 -4.72 -15.60
C ASN A 109 1.01 -3.83 -15.48
N ASP A 110 -0.10 -4.29 -16.06
CA ASP A 110 -1.36 -3.52 -16.12
C ASP A 110 -1.96 -3.24 -14.75
N ASP A 111 -1.94 -4.22 -13.86
CA ASP A 111 -2.50 -4.09 -12.52
C ASP A 111 -1.66 -3.12 -11.68
N MET A 112 -0.33 -3.25 -11.75
CA MET A 112 0.58 -2.33 -11.06
C MET A 112 0.49 -0.91 -11.62
N ARG A 113 0.31 -0.77 -12.93
CA ARG A 113 0.09 0.54 -13.56
C ARG A 113 -1.23 1.17 -13.10
N ARG A 114 -2.29 0.38 -12.96
CA ARG A 114 -3.58 0.84 -12.44
C ARG A 114 -3.46 1.25 -10.97
N ASP A 115 -2.77 0.46 -10.15
CA ASP A 115 -2.49 0.79 -8.75
C ASP A 115 -1.68 2.09 -8.61
N CYS A 116 -0.65 2.27 -9.43
CA CYS A 116 0.13 3.49 -9.49
C CYS A 116 -0.77 4.72 -9.75
N ARG A 117 -1.66 4.67 -10.74
CA ARG A 117 -2.60 5.76 -11.05
C ARG A 117 -3.65 6.00 -9.98
N ALA A 118 -4.00 4.98 -9.21
CA ALA A 118 -4.92 5.11 -8.10
C ALA A 118 -4.25 5.73 -6.86
N THR A 119 -2.97 5.45 -6.66
CA THR A 119 -2.20 5.87 -5.47
C THR A 119 -1.38 7.13 -5.68
N THR A 120 -1.23 7.57 -6.93
CA THR A 120 -0.57 8.83 -7.30
C THR A 120 -1.58 9.70 -8.04
N ASN A 121 -1.59 11.02 -7.81
CA ASN A 121 -2.51 11.96 -8.47
C ASN A 121 -2.13 12.20 -9.96
N GLY A 122 -1.87 11.13 -10.73
CA GLY A 122 -1.34 11.16 -12.10
C GLY A 122 -2.11 10.30 -13.08
#